data_AF-A0A0S2MLN8-F1
#
_entry.id   AF-A0A0S2MLN8-F1
#
_cell.length_a   1.000
_cell.length_b   1.000
_cell.length_c   1.000
_cell.angle_alpha   90.00
_cell.angle_beta   90.00
_cell.angle_gamma   90.00
#
_symmetry.space_group_name_H-M   'P 1'
#
loop_
_entity.id
_entity.type
_entity.pdbx_description
1 polymer ?
#
loop_
_entity_poly.entity_id
_entity_poly.type
_entity_poly.pdbx_seq_one_letter_code
_entity_poly.pdbx_strand_id
1 'polypeptide(L)'
;ACVVAVAMADGCDSLAQIAVKAQWAQAYGEAESRSELSVAIFSSLFNHDPSARAMFNGVNADHMHSAEFIAHCLRVTSAINRLISQLDERNVLDADLAKLASQHAPRGISASNYAALGSALLSTIPSHLHCFDSSAWEACYGVFAAGIQG
;
A
#
# COMPACT_ATOMS: atom_id res chain seq x y z
N ALA A 1 -0.09 -23.66 -14.95
CA ALA A 1 -1.38 -22.96 -15.01
C ALA A 1 -1.64 -22.37 -13.64
N CYS A 2 -1.73 -21.05 -13.51
CA CYS A 2 -2.22 -20.45 -12.25
C CYS A 2 -3.71 -20.79 -12.15
N VAL A 3 -4.09 -21.46 -11.06
CA VAL A 3 -5.50 -21.57 -10.70
C VAL A 3 -5.88 -20.18 -10.23
N VAL A 4 -6.42 -19.37 -11.14
CA VAL A 4 -7.13 -18.16 -10.75
C VAL A 4 -8.46 -18.63 -10.19
N ALA A 5 -8.52 -18.86 -8.88
CA ALA A 5 -9.77 -19.00 -8.20
C ALA A 5 -10.44 -17.62 -8.23
N VAL A 6 -11.26 -17.37 -9.27
CA VAL A 6 -12.18 -16.23 -9.26
C VAL A 6 -13.26 -16.57 -8.23
N ALA A 7 -12.96 -16.36 -6.96
CA ALA A 7 -14.00 -16.21 -5.96
C ALA A 7 -14.67 -14.87 -6.28
N MET A 8 -15.97 -14.91 -6.56
CA MET A 8 -16.79 -13.70 -6.50
C MET A 8 -16.87 -13.32 -5.00
N ALA A 9 -15.81 -12.70 -4.48
CA ALA A 9 -15.68 -12.29 -3.11
C ALA A 9 -16.18 -10.85 -2.99
N ASP A 10 -17.32 -10.66 -2.34
CA ASP A 10 -17.77 -9.34 -1.93
C ASP A 10 -16.84 -8.83 -0.81
N GLY A 11 -15.75 -8.15 -1.17
CA GLY A 11 -14.87 -7.45 -0.23
C GLY A 11 -13.61 -8.21 0.21
N CYS A 12 -12.92 -7.67 1.22
CA CYS A 12 -11.67 -8.23 1.77
C CYS A 12 -11.97 -9.38 2.73
N ASP A 13 -12.48 -10.49 2.19
CA ASP A 13 -12.81 -11.71 2.93
C ASP A 13 -11.56 -12.54 3.28
N SER A 14 -11.74 -13.66 3.98
CA SER A 14 -10.63 -14.50 4.44
C SER A 14 -9.76 -15.05 3.28
N LEU A 15 -10.33 -15.32 2.11
CA LEU A 15 -9.57 -15.80 0.95
C LEU A 15 -8.78 -14.66 0.32
N ALA A 16 -9.39 -13.48 0.14
CA ALA A 16 -8.72 -12.27 -0.34
C ALA A 16 -7.56 -11.87 0.58
N GLN A 17 -7.77 -11.95 1.90
CA GLN A 17 -6.72 -11.67 2.90
C GLN A 17 -5.54 -12.65 2.77
N ILE A 18 -5.80 -13.95 2.59
CA ILE A 18 -4.75 -14.95 2.36
C ILE A 18 -3.98 -14.62 1.07
N ALA A 19 -4.68 -14.30 -0.02
CA ALA A 19 -4.06 -13.95 -1.30
C ALA A 19 -3.15 -12.71 -1.17
N VAL A 20 -3.65 -11.63 -0.56
CA VAL A 20 -2.89 -10.38 -0.35
C VAL A 20 -1.69 -10.61 0.54
N LYS A 21 -1.84 -11.34 1.66
CA LYS A 21 -0.71 -11.69 2.55
C LYS A 21 0.37 -12.48 1.81
N ALA A 22 -0.01 -13.49 1.05
CA ALA A 22 0.93 -14.34 0.31
C ALA A 22 1.64 -13.60 -0.83
N GLN A 23 0.90 -12.77 -1.58
CA GLN A 23 1.46 -11.97 -2.69
C GLN A 23 2.35 -10.84 -2.17
N TRP A 24 1.97 -10.17 -1.09
CA TRP A 24 2.79 -9.15 -0.46
C TRP A 24 4.11 -9.73 0.07
N ALA A 25 4.08 -10.90 0.72
CA ALA A 25 5.30 -11.54 1.20
C ALA A 25 6.30 -11.85 0.08
N GLN A 26 5.81 -12.27 -1.09
CA GLN A 26 6.62 -12.51 -2.29
C GLN A 26 7.16 -11.22 -2.90
N ALA A 27 6.32 -10.20 -3.04
CA ALA A 27 6.72 -8.94 -3.67
C ALA A 27 7.62 -8.08 -2.77
N TYR A 28 7.30 -7.96 -1.48
CA TYR A 28 8.01 -7.10 -0.54
C TYR A 28 9.41 -7.61 -0.23
N GLY A 29 9.62 -8.93 -0.22
CA GLY A 29 10.94 -9.55 -0.14
C GLY A 29 11.77 -9.12 1.07
N GLU A 30 13.08 -8.97 0.86
CA GLU A 30 14.11 -8.68 1.87
C GLU A 30 14.79 -7.32 1.64
N ALA A 31 15.80 -6.97 2.44
CA ALA A 31 16.29 -5.58 2.63
C ALA A 31 16.44 -4.72 1.35
N GLU A 32 17.25 -5.14 0.38
CA GLU A 32 17.51 -4.35 -0.83
C GLU A 32 16.26 -4.25 -1.72
N SER A 33 15.57 -5.37 -1.94
CA SER A 33 14.32 -5.40 -2.71
C SER A 33 13.22 -4.54 -2.08
N ARG A 34 13.20 -4.39 -0.74
CA ARG A 34 12.26 -3.50 -0.05
C ARG A 34 12.48 -2.05 -0.41
N SER A 35 13.73 -1.58 -0.37
CA SER A 35 14.02 -0.17 -0.68
C SER A 35 13.63 0.18 -2.12
N GLU A 36 13.97 -0.69 -3.08
CA GLU A 36 13.64 -0.50 -4.49
C GLU A 36 12.13 -0.49 -4.71
N LEU A 37 11.40 -1.47 -4.18
CA LEU A 37 9.95 -1.53 -4.27
C LEU A 37 9.29 -0.30 -3.60
N SER A 38 9.77 0.09 -2.43
CA SER A 38 9.24 1.27 -1.71
C SER A 38 9.40 2.54 -2.55
N VAL A 39 10.57 2.77 -3.15
CA VAL A 39 10.78 3.92 -4.04
C VAL A 39 9.94 3.81 -5.31
N ALA A 40 9.82 2.61 -5.89
CA ALA A 40 9.01 2.37 -7.08
C ALA A 40 7.51 2.68 -6.86
N ILE A 41 6.96 2.30 -5.70
CA ILE A 41 5.57 2.63 -5.34
C ILE A 41 5.36 4.16 -5.30
N PHE A 42 6.29 4.91 -4.69
CA PHE A 42 6.19 6.37 -4.66
C PHE A 42 6.43 7.02 -6.03
N SER A 43 7.30 6.43 -6.85
CA SER A 43 7.46 6.85 -8.25
C SER A 43 6.15 6.71 -9.00
N SER A 44 5.49 5.56 -8.86
CA SER A 44 4.18 5.30 -9.46
C SER A 44 3.11 6.25 -8.92
N LEU A 45 3.09 6.52 -7.61
CA LEU A 45 2.20 7.51 -7.01
C LEU A 45 2.35 8.89 -7.66
N PHE A 46 3.57 9.39 -7.82
CA PHE A 46 3.81 10.70 -8.42
C PHE A 46 3.54 10.73 -9.94
N ASN A 47 3.55 9.57 -10.61
CA ASN A 47 3.12 9.48 -12.00
C ASN A 47 1.59 9.49 -12.12
N HIS A 48 0.88 8.86 -11.19
CA HIS A 48 -0.59 8.86 -11.15
C HIS A 48 -1.18 10.19 -10.66
N ASP A 49 -0.52 10.82 -9.68
CA ASP A 49 -0.88 12.11 -9.12
C ASP A 49 0.38 12.97 -8.93
N PRO A 50 0.82 13.71 -9.97
CA PRO A 50 1.97 14.58 -9.88
C PRO A 50 1.86 15.65 -8.79
N SER A 51 0.63 16.05 -8.42
CA SER A 51 0.41 17.05 -7.38
C SER A 51 0.76 16.53 -5.98
N ALA A 52 0.67 15.21 -5.76
CA ALA A 52 1.00 14.58 -4.50
C ALA A 52 2.48 14.77 -4.11
N ARG A 53 3.40 14.95 -5.06
CA ARG A 53 4.84 15.13 -4.77
C ARG A 53 5.10 16.30 -3.80
N ALA A 54 4.37 17.41 -3.96
CA ALA A 54 4.51 18.58 -3.10
C ALA A 54 4.16 18.29 -1.63
N MET A 55 3.32 17.30 -1.35
CA MET A 55 2.97 16.88 0.00
C MET A 55 4.15 16.21 0.74
N PHE A 56 5.19 15.80 0.02
CA PHE A 56 6.37 15.12 0.54
C PHE A 56 7.64 15.98 0.50
N ASN A 57 7.52 17.31 0.34
CA ASN A 57 8.67 18.23 0.37
C ASN A 57 9.47 18.14 1.69
N GLY A 58 8.79 17.89 2.82
CA GLY A 58 9.43 17.72 4.13
C GLY A 58 10.32 16.48 4.26
N VAL A 59 10.32 15.60 3.25
CA VAL A 59 11.16 14.39 3.17
C VAL A 59 11.98 14.32 1.88
N ASN A 60 12.21 15.46 1.21
CA ASN A 60 13.07 15.58 0.02
C ASN A 60 12.60 14.74 -1.19
N ALA A 61 11.29 14.73 -1.47
CA ALA A 61 10.70 13.95 -2.58
C ALA A 61 11.15 14.35 -3.99
N ASP A 62 11.77 15.53 -4.16
CA ASP A 62 12.41 15.93 -5.41
C ASP A 62 13.67 15.11 -5.72
N HIS A 63 14.32 14.59 -4.67
CA HIS A 63 15.48 13.69 -4.78
C HIS A 63 15.08 12.31 -4.26
N MET A 64 14.39 11.53 -5.10
CA MET A 64 13.82 10.24 -4.71
C MET A 64 14.84 9.19 -4.25
N HIS A 65 16.13 9.37 -4.57
CA HIS A 65 17.21 8.49 -4.13
C HIS A 65 17.98 9.06 -2.91
N SER A 66 17.49 10.14 -2.30
CA SER A 66 18.05 10.67 -1.04
C SER A 66 17.74 9.74 0.13
N ALA A 67 18.62 9.74 1.13
CA ALA A 67 18.45 8.91 2.32
C ALA A 67 17.16 9.27 3.09
N GLU A 68 16.80 10.55 3.11
CA GLU A 68 15.59 11.07 3.75
C GLU A 68 14.32 10.51 3.11
N PHE A 69 14.27 10.54 1.77
CA PHE A 69 13.10 10.06 1.04
C PHE A 69 12.99 8.54 1.07
N ILE A 70 14.10 7.82 0.89
CA ILE A 70 14.14 6.35 1.02
C ILE A 70 13.65 5.94 2.42
N ALA A 71 14.14 6.60 3.47
CA ALA A 71 13.70 6.34 4.83
C ALA A 71 12.19 6.59 5.01
N HIS A 72 11.63 7.61 4.35
CA HIS A 72 10.18 7.84 4.35
C HIS A 72 9.41 6.71 3.64
N CYS A 73 9.85 6.34 2.44
CA CYS A 73 9.23 5.27 1.66
C CYS A 73 9.19 3.96 2.46
N LEU A 74 10.30 3.61 3.12
CA LEU A 74 10.39 2.44 3.99
C LEU A 74 9.45 2.51 5.20
N ARG A 75 9.25 3.69 5.82
CA ARG A 75 8.27 3.85 6.91
C ARG A 75 6.86 3.55 6.43
N VAL A 76 6.48 4.03 5.24
CA VAL A 76 5.14 3.82 4.67
C VAL A 76 4.94 2.36 4.27
N THR A 77 5.87 1.74 3.55
CA THR A 77 5.73 0.32 3.19
C THR A 77 5.83 -0.61 4.40
N SER A 78 6.56 -0.24 5.44
CA SER A 78 6.55 -0.98 6.71
C SER A 78 5.20 -0.88 7.43
N ALA A 79 4.53 0.28 7.36
CA ALA A 79 3.17 0.42 7.86
C ALA A 79 2.18 -0.42 7.04
N ILE A 80 2.27 -0.41 5.71
CA ILE A 80 1.47 -1.28 4.82
C ILE A 80 1.70 -2.76 5.15
N ASN A 81 2.95 -3.18 5.32
CA ASN A 81 3.30 -4.54 5.72
C ASN A 81 2.63 -4.93 7.05
N ARG A 82 2.64 -4.01 8.04
CA ARG A 82 1.99 -4.22 9.33
C ARG A 82 0.46 -4.37 9.17
N LEU A 83 -0.19 -3.49 8.42
CA LEU A 83 -1.63 -3.57 8.15
C LEU A 83 -2.01 -4.88 7.45
N ILE A 84 -1.25 -5.28 6.42
CA ILE A 84 -1.45 -6.56 5.72
C ILE A 84 -1.31 -7.74 6.69
N SER A 85 -0.32 -7.70 7.60
CA SER A 85 -0.13 -8.77 8.58
C SER A 85 -1.29 -8.93 9.55
N GLN A 86 -2.07 -7.86 9.78
CA GLN A 86 -3.20 -7.78 10.73
C GLN A 86 -4.57 -7.95 10.07
N LEU A 87 -4.64 -8.26 8.77
CA LEU A 87 -5.90 -8.36 8.02
C LEU A 87 -6.95 -9.30 8.62
N ASP A 88 -6.51 -10.37 9.27
CA ASP A 88 -7.30 -11.39 9.95
C ASP A 88 -7.55 -11.09 11.44
N GLU A 89 -6.95 -10.04 11.99
CA GLU A 89 -7.03 -9.63 13.39
C GLU A 89 -7.82 -8.31 13.52
N ARG A 90 -9.13 -8.38 13.26
CA ARG A 90 -9.98 -7.19 13.03
C ARG A 90 -9.84 -6.09 14.09
N ASN A 91 -9.87 -6.46 15.38
CA ASN A 91 -9.74 -5.52 16.48
C ASN A 91 -8.37 -4.81 16.50
N VAL A 92 -7.31 -5.53 16.14
CA VAL A 92 -5.96 -4.98 16.08
C VAL A 92 -5.81 -4.06 14.87
N LEU A 93 -6.34 -4.49 13.72
CA LEU A 93 -6.34 -3.69 12.50
C LEU A 93 -7.10 -2.38 12.68
N ASP A 94 -8.31 -2.42 13.24
CA ASP A 94 -9.13 -1.22 13.43
C ASP A 94 -8.45 -0.21 14.37
N ALA A 95 -7.77 -0.68 15.42
CA ALA A 95 -7.00 0.18 16.32
C ALA A 95 -5.78 0.83 15.63
N ASP A 96 -5.05 0.09 14.78
CA ASP A 96 -3.90 0.63 14.03
C ASP A 96 -4.36 1.60 12.93
N LEU A 97 -5.47 1.30 12.24
CA LEU A 97 -6.09 2.21 11.27
C LEU A 97 -6.52 3.52 11.92
N ALA A 98 -7.16 3.47 13.10
CA ALA A 98 -7.51 4.69 13.84
C ALA A 98 -6.27 5.52 14.22
N LYS A 99 -5.15 4.86 14.59
CA LYS A 99 -3.89 5.56 14.86
C LYS A 99 -3.31 6.19 13.61
N LEU A 100 -3.39 5.53 12.46
CA LEU A 100 -2.95 6.08 11.18
C LEU A 100 -3.84 7.24 10.73
N ALA A 101 -5.16 7.14 10.89
CA ALA A 101 -6.10 8.22 10.62
C ALA A 101 -5.72 9.48 11.41
N SER A 102 -5.45 9.36 12.72
CA SER A 102 -5.03 10.49 13.55
C SER A 102 -3.73 11.15 13.07
N GLN A 103 -2.82 10.37 12.46
CA GLN A 103 -1.59 10.91 11.88
C GLN A 103 -1.85 11.64 10.58
N HIS A 104 -2.79 11.18 9.76
CA HIS A 104 -3.04 11.71 8.42
C HIS A 104 -4.08 12.85 8.40
N ALA A 105 -4.96 12.95 9.40
CA ALA A 105 -5.93 14.03 9.56
C ALA A 105 -5.37 15.46 9.37
N PRO A 106 -4.23 15.86 9.97
CA PRO A 106 -3.70 17.22 9.80
C PRO A 106 -3.03 17.49 8.44
N ARG A 107 -2.93 16.50 7.54
CA ARG A 107 -2.15 16.59 6.29
C ARG A 107 -2.97 16.99 5.06
N GLY A 108 -4.29 17.15 5.20
CA GLY A 108 -5.17 17.57 4.10
C GLY A 108 -5.19 16.58 2.93
N ILE A 109 -5.03 15.29 3.20
CA ILE A 109 -4.97 14.25 2.16
C ILE A 109 -6.38 13.97 1.66
N SER A 110 -6.58 14.14 0.37
CA SER A 110 -7.88 13.94 -0.27
C SER A 110 -8.14 12.46 -0.60
N ALA A 111 -9.41 12.10 -0.79
CA ALA A 111 -9.79 10.77 -1.23
C ALA A 111 -9.10 10.36 -2.54
N SER A 112 -8.86 11.32 -3.46
CA SER A 112 -8.14 11.06 -4.71
C SER A 112 -6.66 10.74 -4.50
N ASN A 113 -6.00 11.31 -3.48
CA ASN A 113 -4.60 10.97 -3.19
C ASN A 113 -4.47 9.52 -2.71
N TYR A 114 -5.41 9.04 -1.89
CA TYR A 114 -5.45 7.62 -1.51
C TYR A 114 -5.77 6.75 -2.73
N ALA A 115 -6.75 7.11 -3.58
CA ALA A 115 -7.01 6.35 -4.80
C ALA A 115 -5.77 6.25 -5.72
N ALA A 116 -4.96 7.32 -5.79
CA ALA A 116 -3.69 7.32 -6.51
C ALA A 116 -2.66 6.37 -5.87
N LEU A 117 -2.57 6.32 -4.54
CA LEU A 117 -1.72 5.35 -3.84
C LEU A 117 -2.17 3.91 -4.09
N GLY A 118 -3.48 3.65 -4.09
CA GLY A 118 -4.03 2.34 -4.48
C GLY A 118 -3.60 1.95 -5.89
N SER A 119 -3.79 2.85 -6.86
CA SER A 119 -3.36 2.66 -8.25
C SER A 119 -1.85 2.41 -8.36
N ALA A 120 -1.05 3.11 -7.56
CA ALA A 120 0.39 2.93 -7.50
C ALA A 120 0.80 1.54 -6.98
N LEU A 121 0.13 1.04 -5.93
CA LEU A 121 0.35 -0.31 -5.40
C LEU A 121 -0.02 -1.38 -6.44
N LEU A 122 -1.21 -1.26 -7.02
CA LEU A 122 -1.73 -2.23 -8.00
C LEU A 122 -0.93 -2.25 -9.30
N SER A 123 -0.26 -1.16 -9.68
CA SER A 123 0.62 -1.12 -10.86
C SER A 123 2.04 -1.62 -10.57
N THR A 124 2.53 -1.47 -9.34
CA THR A 124 3.91 -1.81 -8.99
C THR A 124 4.07 -3.25 -8.51
N ILE A 125 3.17 -3.74 -7.65
CA ILE A 125 3.29 -5.08 -7.06
C ILE A 125 3.32 -6.22 -8.09
N PRO A 126 2.50 -6.21 -9.17
CA PRO A 126 2.48 -7.30 -10.13
C PRO A 126 3.81 -7.53 -10.86
N SER A 127 4.68 -6.50 -11.00
CA SER A 127 5.97 -6.68 -11.66
C SER A 127 6.95 -7.56 -10.87
N HIS A 128 6.63 -7.87 -9.61
CA HIS A 128 7.41 -8.74 -8.73
C HIS A 128 6.79 -10.13 -8.57
N LEU A 129 5.69 -10.42 -9.27
CA LEU A 129 4.90 -11.63 -9.07
C LEU A 129 4.64 -12.34 -10.40
N HIS A 130 4.56 -13.67 -10.34
CA HIS A 130 4.11 -14.46 -11.49
C HIS A 130 2.59 -14.40 -11.67
N CYS A 131 1.83 -14.30 -10.57
CA CYS A 131 0.38 -14.24 -10.55
C CYS A 131 -0.07 -13.23 -9.50
N PHE A 132 -1.04 -12.40 -9.87
CA PHE A 132 -1.55 -11.28 -9.07
C PHE A 132 -3.08 -11.30 -9.06
N ASP A 133 -3.66 -11.10 -7.87
CA ASP A 133 -5.11 -11.07 -7.69
C ASP A 133 -5.56 -9.62 -7.49
N SER A 134 -5.83 -8.92 -8.59
CA SER A 134 -6.19 -7.50 -8.53
C SER A 134 -7.46 -7.26 -7.71
N SER A 135 -8.44 -8.16 -7.77
CA SER A 135 -9.70 -8.00 -7.04
C SER A 135 -9.51 -8.10 -5.54
N ALA A 136 -8.72 -9.07 -5.06
CA ALA A 136 -8.37 -9.19 -3.65
C ALA A 136 -7.60 -7.95 -3.16
N TRP A 137 -6.65 -7.45 -3.95
CA TRP A 137 -5.89 -6.24 -3.62
C TRP A 137 -6.75 -4.99 -3.57
N GLU A 138 -7.65 -4.78 -4.54
CA GLU A 138 -8.60 -3.66 -4.56
C GLU A 138 -9.49 -3.68 -3.32
N ALA A 139 -10.05 -4.85 -3.00
CA ALA A 139 -10.93 -5.03 -1.87
C ALA A 139 -10.24 -4.75 -0.53
N CYS A 140 -9.04 -5.31 -0.31
CA CYS A 140 -8.30 -5.12 0.94
C CYS A 140 -7.66 -3.73 1.04
N TYR A 141 -7.19 -3.15 -0.06
CA TYR A 141 -6.77 -1.75 -0.09
C TYR A 141 -7.93 -0.81 0.27
N GLY A 142 -9.14 -1.10 -0.21
CA GLY A 142 -10.35 -0.36 0.14
C GLY A 142 -10.59 -0.29 1.64
N VAL A 143 -10.36 -1.38 2.38
CA VAL A 143 -10.45 -1.40 3.85
C VAL A 143 -9.43 -0.45 4.48
N PHE A 144 -8.18 -0.48 4.02
CA PHE A 144 -7.13 0.40 4.56
C PHE A 144 -7.40 1.87 4.25
N ALA A 145 -7.75 2.20 3.01
CA ALA A 145 -8.03 3.56 2.60
C ALA A 145 -9.20 4.15 3.39
N ALA A 146 -10.32 3.41 3.51
CA ALA A 146 -11.47 3.84 4.29
C ALA A 146 -11.14 4.06 5.78
N GLY A 147 -10.30 3.20 6.37
CA GLY A 147 -9.90 3.31 7.76
C GLY A 147 -8.98 4.50 8.07
N ILE A 148 -8.17 4.96 7.11
CA ILE A 148 -7.22 6.07 7.29
C ILE A 148 -7.83 7.42 6.89
N GLN A 149 -8.73 7.45 5.91
CA GLN A 149 -9.41 8.65 5.43
C GLN A 149 -10.40 9.26 6.45
N GLY A 150 -10.79 8.49 7.47
CA GLY A 150 -11.81 8.84 8.46
C GLY A 150 -11.58 10.14 9.20
#